data_AF-A0A0H2QY47-F1
#
_entry.id   AF-A0A0H2QY47-F1
#
_cell.length_a   1.000
_cell.length_b   1.000
_cell.length_c   1.000
_cell.angle_alpha   90.00
_cell.angle_beta   90.00
_cell.angle_gamma   90.00
#
_symmetry.space_group_name_H-M   'P 1'
#
loop_
_entity.id
_entity.type
_entity.pdbx_description
1 polymer ?
#
loop_
_entity_poly.entity_id
_entity_poly.type
_entity_poly.pdbx_seq_one_letter_code
_entity_poly.pdbx_strand_id
1 'polypeptide(L)'
;YLFSIRDRSFRYHNSFIFVALNLHQRRLAHLHTYFTVKKADFAAVAQKLVSISPETLQKVSSILQTEKGKFCSLNTEEREALKLLNEVNTVTTHIPGSQAAKIRARNEIMSYVGAKGVAQLFLTINPCPQHSPVFQVMFGDNSISLDERYPHLVPGKERAIRLAKDPVAASDFFDFCVSRIFEDLFGWDHVNVRATDKGGILGKLDAFYGTTE
;
A
#
# COMPACT_ATOMS: atom_id res chain seq x y z
N TYR A 1 -16.65 0.98 7.25
CA TYR A 1 -18.07 0.81 7.65
C TYR A 1 -18.34 -0.59 8.21
N LEU A 2 -18.24 -1.69 7.42
CA LEU A 2 -18.57 -3.04 7.91
C LEU A 2 -17.70 -3.58 9.07
N PHE A 3 -16.46 -3.09 9.22
CA PHE A 3 -15.58 -3.47 10.34
C PHE A 3 -15.82 -2.67 11.63
N SER A 4 -16.65 -1.63 11.58
CA SER A 4 -16.88 -0.67 12.67
C SER A 4 -18.31 -0.72 13.20
N ILE A 5 -19.13 -1.66 12.73
CA ILE A 5 -20.49 -1.84 13.23
C ILE A 5 -20.46 -2.52 14.62
N ARG A 6 -21.55 -2.36 15.39
CA ARG A 6 -21.68 -2.99 16.72
C ARG A 6 -21.52 -4.51 16.68
N ASP A 7 -22.03 -5.13 15.61
CA ASP A 7 -21.86 -6.57 15.36
C ASP A 7 -20.47 -6.86 14.76
N ARG A 8 -19.58 -7.42 15.57
CA ARG A 8 -18.20 -7.70 15.14
C ARG A 8 -18.06 -8.95 14.27
N SER A 9 -19.16 -9.56 13.82
CA SER A 9 -19.14 -10.78 13.00
C SER A 9 -18.26 -10.65 11.76
N PHE A 10 -18.30 -9.52 11.03
CA PHE A 10 -17.45 -9.31 9.84
C PHE A 10 -15.96 -9.20 10.16
N ARG A 11 -15.63 -8.59 11.30
CA ARG A 11 -14.25 -8.36 11.77
C ARG A 11 -13.62 -9.66 12.27
N TYR A 12 -14.41 -10.54 12.87
CA TYR A 12 -13.97 -11.87 13.34
C TYR A 12 -14.14 -12.99 12.32
N HIS A 13 -14.72 -12.72 11.15
CA HIS A 13 -14.91 -13.73 10.12
C HIS A 13 -13.60 -14.07 9.41
N ASN A 14 -13.19 -15.34 9.49
CA ASN A 14 -11.88 -15.83 9.04
C ASN A 14 -11.49 -15.46 7.61
N SER A 15 -12.45 -15.42 6.67
CA SER A 15 -12.17 -15.17 5.25
C SER A 15 -12.70 -13.85 4.71
N PHE A 16 -13.54 -13.13 5.48
CA PHE A 16 -14.28 -11.99 4.91
C PHE A 16 -13.32 -10.85 4.54
N ILE A 17 -12.36 -10.56 5.44
CA ILE A 17 -11.34 -9.53 5.21
C ILE A 17 -10.52 -9.84 3.96
N PHE A 18 -10.12 -11.10 3.79
CA PHE A 18 -9.37 -11.53 2.61
C PHE A 18 -10.19 -11.36 1.32
N VAL A 19 -11.44 -11.81 1.31
CA VAL A 19 -12.32 -11.68 0.13
C VAL A 19 -12.59 -10.21 -0.20
N ALA A 20 -12.87 -9.39 0.81
CA ALA A 20 -13.10 -7.95 0.65
C ALA A 20 -11.86 -7.24 0.09
N LEU A 21 -10.66 -7.54 0.62
CA LEU A 21 -9.41 -7.00 0.11
C LEU A 21 -9.16 -7.41 -1.34
N ASN A 22 -9.38 -8.68 -1.69
CA ASN A 22 -9.22 -9.17 -3.06
C ASN A 22 -10.17 -8.46 -4.02
N LEU A 23 -11.44 -8.30 -3.64
CA LEU A 23 -12.42 -7.57 -4.45
C LEU A 23 -11.99 -6.11 -4.64
N HIS A 24 -11.51 -5.46 -3.58
CA HIS A 24 -11.02 -4.09 -3.64
C HIS A 24 -9.81 -3.95 -4.57
N GLN A 25 -8.79 -4.82 -4.42
CA GLN A 25 -7.59 -4.83 -5.26
C GLN A 25 -7.93 -5.11 -6.73
N ARG A 26 -8.81 -6.09 -7.02
CA ARG A 26 -9.29 -6.37 -8.38
C ARG A 26 -10.03 -5.18 -8.97
N ARG A 27 -10.88 -4.52 -8.19
CA ARG A 27 -11.60 -3.32 -8.64
C ARG A 27 -10.65 -2.17 -8.92
N LEU A 28 -9.67 -1.91 -8.04
CA LEU A 28 -8.62 -0.92 -8.27
C LEU A 28 -7.82 -1.23 -9.54
N ALA A 29 -7.45 -2.49 -9.76
CA ALA A 29 -6.78 -2.92 -10.98
C ALA A 29 -7.67 -2.66 -12.21
N HIS A 30 -8.94 -3.09 -12.20
CA HIS A 30 -9.84 -2.84 -13.33
C HIS A 30 -10.10 -1.34 -13.59
N LEU A 31 -10.23 -0.53 -12.53
CA LEU A 31 -10.49 0.90 -12.66
C LEU A 31 -9.26 1.70 -13.04
N HIS A 32 -8.05 1.29 -12.65
CA HIS A 32 -6.85 2.10 -12.85
C HIS A 32 -5.86 1.50 -13.84
N THR A 33 -6.14 0.33 -14.41
CA THR A 33 -5.35 -0.23 -15.50
C THR A 33 -5.87 0.35 -16.81
N TYR A 34 -5.19 1.39 -17.29
CA TYR A 34 -5.42 1.93 -18.61
C TYR A 34 -4.18 1.73 -19.47
N PHE A 35 -4.43 1.46 -20.74
CA PHE A 35 -3.40 1.53 -21.77
C PHE A 35 -3.15 2.99 -22.11
N THR A 36 -1.90 3.41 -22.02
CA THR A 36 -1.46 4.72 -22.47
C THR A 36 -0.46 4.58 -23.58
N VAL A 37 -0.59 5.46 -24.55
CA VAL A 37 0.23 5.53 -25.75
C VAL A 37 0.55 6.98 -26.02
N LYS A 38 1.65 7.26 -26.71
CA LYS A 38 1.93 8.64 -27.13
C LYS A 38 0.80 9.11 -28.03
N LYS A 39 0.41 10.38 -27.89
CA LYS A 39 -0.69 10.97 -28.68
C LYS A 39 -0.50 10.80 -30.19
N ALA A 40 0.74 10.94 -30.66
CA ALA A 40 1.10 10.75 -32.06
C ALA A 40 0.84 9.32 -32.58
N ASP A 41 1.00 8.32 -31.71
CA ASP A 41 0.93 6.91 -32.06
C ASP A 41 -0.47 6.30 -31.81
N PHE A 42 -1.39 7.06 -31.19
CA PHE A 42 -2.68 6.55 -30.73
C PHE A 42 -3.50 5.86 -31.82
N ALA A 43 -3.66 6.51 -32.98
CA ALA A 43 -4.49 5.97 -34.07
C ALA A 43 -3.91 4.66 -34.61
N ALA A 44 -2.59 4.60 -34.80
CA ALA A 44 -1.89 3.42 -35.32
C ALA A 44 -1.94 2.26 -34.31
N VAL A 45 -1.71 2.54 -33.02
CA VAL A 45 -1.75 1.55 -31.96
C VAL A 45 -3.17 1.03 -31.74
N ALA A 46 -4.19 1.89 -31.76
CA ALA A 46 -5.58 1.48 -31.61
C ALA A 46 -6.04 0.53 -32.73
N GLN A 47 -5.70 0.82 -33.99
CA GLN A 47 -6.01 -0.07 -35.10
C GLN A 47 -5.32 -1.43 -34.98
N LYS A 48 -4.03 -1.44 -34.62
CA LYS A 48 -3.27 -2.68 -34.38
C LYS A 48 -3.83 -3.51 -33.23
N LEU A 49 -4.30 -2.84 -32.17
CA LEU A 49 -4.85 -3.51 -31.00
C LEU A 49 -6.17 -4.21 -31.30
N VAL A 50 -6.97 -3.66 -32.23
CA VAL A 50 -8.21 -4.30 -32.73
C VAL A 50 -7.91 -5.45 -33.70
N SER A 51 -6.82 -5.38 -34.47
CA SER A 51 -6.48 -6.41 -35.46
C SER A 51 -5.87 -7.68 -34.88
N ILE A 52 -5.32 -7.63 -33.66
CA ILE A 52 -4.68 -8.78 -33.03
C ILE A 52 -5.73 -9.70 -32.38
N SER A 53 -5.61 -10.99 -32.66
CA SER A 53 -6.51 -12.00 -32.08
C SER A 53 -6.20 -12.27 -30.59
N PRO A 54 -7.22 -12.52 -29.77
CA PRO A 54 -7.03 -12.91 -28.36
C PRO A 54 -6.15 -14.17 -28.20
N GLU A 55 -6.23 -15.10 -29.14
CA GLU A 55 -5.45 -16.35 -29.14
C GLU A 55 -3.96 -16.07 -29.31
N THR A 56 -3.59 -15.13 -30.18
CA THR A 56 -2.19 -14.72 -30.37
C THR A 56 -1.64 -14.04 -29.12
N LEU A 57 -2.44 -13.21 -28.42
CA LEU A 57 -2.04 -12.61 -27.14
C LEU A 57 -1.83 -13.66 -26.04
N GLN A 58 -2.70 -14.67 -25.95
CA GLN A 58 -2.53 -15.76 -25.00
C GLN A 58 -1.26 -16.57 -25.27
N LYS A 59 -0.98 -16.89 -26.54
CA LYS A 59 0.27 -17.57 -26.93
C LYS A 59 1.50 -16.76 -26.54
N VAL A 60 1.52 -15.47 -26.86
CA VAL A 60 2.63 -14.56 -26.50
C VAL A 60 2.81 -14.48 -24.98
N SER A 61 1.72 -14.36 -24.21
CA SER A 61 1.78 -14.39 -22.74
C SER A 61 2.37 -15.70 -22.20
N SER A 62 2.02 -16.83 -22.81
CA SER A 62 2.49 -18.16 -22.41
C SER A 62 3.98 -18.34 -22.68
N ILE A 63 4.45 -17.84 -23.83
CA ILE A 63 5.87 -17.82 -24.23
C ILE A 63 6.66 -16.93 -23.26
N LEU A 64 6.17 -15.72 -22.96
CA LEU A 64 6.83 -14.80 -22.02
C LEU A 64 6.99 -15.37 -20.59
N GLN A 65 6.03 -16.18 -20.13
CA GLN A 65 6.09 -16.82 -18.81
C GLN A 65 7.10 -17.97 -18.76
N THR A 66 7.24 -18.70 -19.86
CA THR A 66 8.01 -19.94 -19.93
C THR A 66 9.46 -19.67 -20.37
N GLU A 67 9.64 -18.80 -21.35
CA GLU A 67 10.93 -18.48 -21.95
C GLU A 67 11.42 -17.13 -21.44
N LYS A 68 12.22 -17.15 -20.36
CA LYS A 68 12.99 -15.98 -19.91
C LYS A 68 14.06 -15.58 -20.95
N GLY A 69 13.65 -14.98 -22.07
CA GLY A 69 14.53 -14.20 -22.94
C GLY A 69 14.98 -14.83 -24.27
N LYS A 70 14.31 -15.87 -24.80
CA LYS A 70 14.60 -16.37 -26.17
C LYS A 70 13.50 -15.99 -27.17
N PHE A 71 13.46 -14.72 -27.58
CA PHE A 71 12.53 -14.17 -28.57
C PHE A 71 12.78 -14.64 -30.03
N CYS A 72 13.54 -15.72 -30.24
CA CYS A 72 14.03 -16.11 -31.57
C CYS A 72 13.01 -16.95 -32.36
N SER A 73 11.97 -17.50 -31.73
CA SER A 73 10.99 -18.41 -32.35
C SER A 73 9.64 -17.76 -32.66
N LEU A 74 9.49 -16.44 -32.46
CA LEU A 74 8.21 -15.76 -32.59
C LEU A 74 7.81 -15.56 -34.04
N ASN A 75 6.56 -15.91 -34.35
CA ASN A 75 5.93 -15.63 -35.64
C ASN A 75 5.72 -14.11 -35.83
N THR A 76 5.47 -13.68 -37.06
CA THR A 76 5.30 -12.26 -37.40
C THR A 76 4.21 -11.58 -36.57
N GLU A 77 3.04 -12.22 -36.41
CA GLU A 77 1.93 -11.71 -35.58
C GLU A 77 2.29 -11.62 -34.09
N GLU A 78 3.03 -12.61 -33.57
CA GLU A 78 3.47 -12.65 -32.18
C GLU A 78 4.50 -11.56 -31.88
N ARG A 79 5.39 -11.29 -32.85
CA ARG A 79 6.37 -10.20 -32.78
C ARG A 79 5.69 -8.83 -32.85
N GLU A 80 4.62 -8.69 -33.63
CA GLU A 80 3.80 -7.47 -33.67
C GLU A 80 3.03 -7.25 -32.37
N ALA A 81 2.45 -8.30 -31.79
CA ALA A 81 1.83 -8.23 -30.47
C ALA A 81 2.82 -7.85 -29.36
N LEU A 82 4.07 -8.36 -29.43
CA LEU A 82 5.15 -7.94 -28.52
C LEU A 82 5.58 -6.49 -28.71
N LYS A 83 5.67 -6.00 -29.95
CA LYS A 83 5.93 -4.58 -30.21
C LYS A 83 4.80 -3.72 -29.66
N LEU A 84 3.54 -4.13 -29.85
CA LEU A 84 2.38 -3.44 -29.31
C LEU A 84 2.44 -3.38 -27.77
N LEU A 85 2.79 -4.48 -27.10
CA LEU A 85 2.99 -4.52 -25.65
C LEU A 85 4.09 -3.55 -25.16
N ASN A 86 5.14 -3.34 -25.96
CA ASN A 86 6.19 -2.35 -25.65
C ASN A 86 5.76 -0.91 -25.93
N GLU A 87 4.87 -0.68 -26.89
CA GLU A 87 4.32 0.65 -27.24
C GLU A 87 3.21 1.07 -26.27
N VAL A 88 2.53 0.11 -25.67
CA VAL A 88 1.42 0.30 -24.73
C VAL A 88 1.96 0.31 -23.30
N ASN A 89 2.05 1.51 -22.71
CA ASN A 89 2.39 1.64 -21.30
C ASN A 89 1.14 1.39 -20.44
N THR A 90 1.22 0.40 -19.57
CA THR A 90 0.17 0.19 -18.56
C THR A 90 0.37 1.18 -17.42
N VAL A 91 -0.50 2.18 -17.31
CA VAL A 91 -0.46 3.09 -16.17
C VAL A 91 -1.05 2.37 -14.99
N THR A 92 -0.20 1.95 -14.05
CA THR A 92 -0.59 1.30 -12.80
C THR A 92 -0.28 2.19 -11.59
N THR A 93 -0.17 3.51 -11.80
CA THR A 93 0.26 4.49 -10.77
C THR A 93 -0.56 4.46 -9.50
N HIS A 94 -1.81 4.00 -9.57
CA HIS A 94 -2.74 3.89 -8.45
C HIS A 94 -2.85 2.47 -7.89
N ILE A 95 -2.12 1.51 -8.43
CA ILE A 95 -2.01 0.15 -7.88
C ILE A 95 -0.87 0.17 -6.86
N PRO A 96 -1.15 -0.05 -5.56
CA PRO A 96 -0.11 -0.10 -4.54
C PRO A 96 0.98 -1.11 -4.90
N GLY A 97 2.25 -0.75 -4.67
CA GLY A 97 3.40 -1.61 -4.95
C GLY A 97 3.82 -1.72 -6.42
N SER A 98 3.06 -1.15 -7.37
CA SER A 98 3.43 -1.13 -8.78
C SER A 98 4.70 -0.29 -9.04
N GLN A 99 5.39 -0.57 -10.14
CA GLN A 99 6.55 0.25 -10.55
C GLN A 99 6.16 1.72 -10.74
N ALA A 100 4.98 1.96 -11.32
CA ALA A 100 4.48 3.30 -11.55
C ALA A 100 4.16 4.05 -10.23
N ALA A 101 3.64 3.35 -9.22
CA ALA A 101 3.44 3.90 -7.88
C ALA A 101 4.77 4.26 -7.20
N LYS A 102 5.82 3.42 -7.36
CA LYS A 102 7.17 3.71 -6.85
C LYS A 102 7.79 4.94 -7.53
N ILE A 103 7.64 5.07 -8.85
CA ILE A 103 8.11 6.25 -9.59
C ILE A 103 7.38 7.50 -9.11
N ARG A 104 6.06 7.43 -8.89
CA ARG A 104 5.28 8.54 -8.34
C ARG A 104 5.79 8.97 -6.97
N ALA A 105 5.95 8.03 -6.03
CA ALA A 105 6.48 8.31 -4.69
C ALA A 105 7.86 8.96 -4.75
N ARG A 106 8.74 8.48 -5.64
CA ARG A 106 10.06 9.10 -5.87
C ARG A 106 9.94 10.53 -6.36
N ASN A 107 9.05 10.81 -7.32
CA ASN A 107 8.85 12.16 -7.84
C ASN A 107 8.29 13.10 -6.77
N GLU A 108 7.37 12.61 -5.92
CA GLU A 108 6.83 13.37 -4.78
C GLU A 108 7.95 13.70 -3.77
N ILE A 109 8.79 12.73 -3.38
CA ILE A 109 9.96 12.97 -2.53
C ILE A 109 10.91 14.00 -3.15
N MET A 110 11.21 13.89 -4.46
CA MET A 110 12.08 14.85 -5.14
C MET A 110 11.48 16.25 -5.20
N SER A 111 10.14 16.37 -5.32
CA SER A 111 9.45 17.65 -5.21
C SER A 111 9.61 18.29 -3.84
N TYR A 112 9.56 17.49 -2.76
CA TYR A 112 9.85 17.97 -1.41
C TYR A 112 11.30 18.45 -1.30
N VAL A 113 12.26 17.73 -1.89
CA VAL A 113 13.66 18.15 -1.88
C VAL A 113 13.84 19.51 -2.58
N GLY A 114 13.18 19.71 -3.73
CA GLY A 114 13.21 20.98 -4.44
C GLY A 114 12.58 22.15 -3.66
N ALA A 115 11.53 21.89 -2.88
CA ALA A 115 10.78 22.94 -2.16
C ALA A 115 11.31 23.21 -0.74
N LYS A 116 11.76 22.18 -0.03
CA LYS A 116 12.08 22.19 1.40
C LYS A 116 13.54 21.82 1.71
N GLY A 117 14.32 21.45 0.70
CA GLY A 117 15.68 20.95 0.86
C GLY A 117 15.73 19.45 1.15
N VAL A 118 16.95 18.93 1.29
CA VAL A 118 17.19 17.49 1.48
C VAL A 118 16.60 17.02 2.82
N ALA A 119 15.96 15.85 2.81
CA ALA A 119 15.43 15.22 4.02
C ALA A 119 16.55 14.99 5.05
N GLN A 120 16.36 15.52 6.26
CA GLN A 120 17.34 15.41 7.34
C GLN A 120 17.22 14.10 8.12
N LEU A 121 16.05 13.45 8.06
CA LEU A 121 15.76 12.21 8.76
C LEU A 121 15.08 11.22 7.83
N PHE A 122 15.56 9.98 7.86
CA PHE A 122 14.87 8.83 7.31
C PHE A 122 14.53 7.88 8.46
N LEU A 123 13.25 7.58 8.65
CA LEU A 123 12.76 6.81 9.79
C LEU A 123 11.75 5.75 9.34
N THR A 124 11.94 4.52 9.82
CA THR A 124 10.96 3.44 9.69
C THR A 124 10.34 3.19 11.06
N ILE A 125 9.01 3.33 11.14
CA ILE A 125 8.25 3.07 12.38
C ILE A 125 7.54 1.74 12.21
N ASN A 126 7.85 0.77 13.09
CA ASN A 126 7.24 -0.55 13.07
C ASN A 126 6.71 -0.91 14.48
N PRO A 127 5.54 -0.39 14.87
CA PRO A 127 4.98 -0.68 16.18
C PRO A 127 4.53 -2.15 16.23
N CYS A 128 4.99 -2.89 17.23
CA CYS A 128 4.66 -4.31 17.36
C CYS A 128 3.40 -4.52 18.21
N PRO A 129 2.24 -4.90 17.63
CA PRO A 129 1.01 -5.11 18.40
C PRO A 129 1.12 -6.28 19.38
N GLN A 130 1.82 -7.36 19.02
CA GLN A 130 1.89 -8.58 19.83
C GLN A 130 2.49 -8.35 21.23
N HIS A 131 3.41 -7.39 21.37
CA HIS A 131 4.08 -7.10 22.63
C HIS A 131 3.59 -5.80 23.30
N SER A 132 2.59 -5.14 22.72
CA SER A 132 2.07 -3.88 23.21
C SER A 132 0.89 -4.07 24.16
N PRO A 133 0.92 -3.52 25.40
CA PRO A 133 -0.24 -3.51 26.29
C PRO A 133 -1.40 -2.71 25.69
N VAL A 134 -1.11 -1.63 24.96
CA VAL A 134 -2.11 -0.79 24.29
C VAL A 134 -2.91 -1.61 23.28
N PHE A 135 -2.23 -2.44 22.48
CA PHE A 135 -2.94 -3.33 21.54
C PHE A 135 -3.88 -4.29 22.25
N GLN A 136 -3.46 -4.88 23.38
CA GLN A 136 -4.30 -5.82 24.11
C GLN A 136 -5.56 -5.15 24.69
N VAL A 137 -5.46 -3.90 25.14
CA VAL A 137 -6.61 -3.08 25.54
C VAL A 137 -7.51 -2.80 24.33
N MET A 138 -6.94 -2.41 23.18
CA MET A 138 -7.70 -2.17 21.94
C MET A 138 -8.39 -3.43 21.41
N PHE A 139 -7.79 -4.60 21.62
CA PHE A 139 -8.41 -5.90 21.33
C PHE A 139 -9.63 -6.16 22.24
N GLY A 140 -9.65 -5.58 23.44
CA GLY A 140 -10.75 -5.66 24.41
C GLY A 140 -10.41 -6.44 25.68
N ASP A 141 -9.13 -6.59 26.02
CA ASP A 141 -8.73 -7.18 27.30
C ASP A 141 -8.84 -6.16 28.44
N ASN A 142 -9.91 -6.28 29.23
CA ASN A 142 -10.17 -5.42 30.38
C ASN A 142 -9.30 -5.74 31.61
N SER A 143 -8.49 -6.81 31.59
CA SER A 143 -7.60 -7.15 32.70
C SER A 143 -6.30 -6.36 32.73
N ILE A 144 -6.01 -5.62 31.65
CA ILE A 144 -4.76 -4.89 31.49
C ILE A 144 -4.95 -3.45 31.95
N SER A 145 -4.22 -3.06 32.99
CA SER A 145 -4.14 -1.67 33.45
C SER A 145 -2.98 -0.95 32.76
N LEU A 146 -3.27 0.15 32.05
CA LEU A 146 -2.23 0.99 31.43
C LEU A 146 -1.59 1.99 32.40
N ASP A 147 -2.15 2.13 33.61
CA ASP A 147 -1.58 2.97 34.68
C ASP A 147 -0.37 2.32 35.36
N GLU A 148 -0.21 1.00 35.18
CA GLU A 148 0.93 0.26 35.69
C GLU A 148 2.18 0.52 34.85
N ARG A 149 3.34 0.67 35.51
CA ARG A 149 4.63 0.83 34.82
C ARG A 149 4.99 -0.38 33.94
N TYR A 150 4.59 -1.58 34.37
CA TYR A 150 4.81 -2.83 33.66
C TYR A 150 3.52 -3.66 33.65
N PRO A 151 2.56 -3.34 32.77
CA PRO A 151 1.27 -4.02 32.74
C PRO A 151 1.46 -5.53 32.58
N HIS A 152 0.76 -6.31 33.41
CA HIS A 152 0.81 -7.77 33.30
C HIS A 152 0.09 -8.23 32.03
N LEU A 153 0.82 -8.86 31.11
CA LEU A 153 0.27 -9.37 29.85
C LEU A 153 0.03 -10.87 29.89
N VAL A 154 -0.95 -11.33 29.13
CA VAL A 154 -1.13 -12.77 28.87
C VAL A 154 0.09 -13.39 28.18
N PRO A 155 0.30 -14.72 28.29
CA PRO A 155 1.43 -15.41 27.67
C PRO A 155 1.55 -15.15 26.16
N GLY A 156 2.78 -15.22 25.63
CA GLY A 156 3.07 -14.82 24.25
C GLY A 156 2.26 -15.53 23.17
N LYS A 157 1.91 -16.80 23.39
CA LYS A 157 1.03 -17.57 22.50
C LYS A 157 -0.37 -16.97 22.42
N GLU A 158 -0.94 -16.59 23.57
CA GLU A 158 -2.27 -16.00 23.64
C GLU A 158 -2.28 -14.62 22.97
N ARG A 159 -1.22 -13.82 23.14
CA ARG A 159 -1.07 -12.54 22.45
C ARG A 159 -1.09 -12.69 20.92
N ALA A 160 -0.40 -13.70 20.40
CA ALA A 160 -0.39 -14.00 18.97
C ALA A 160 -1.77 -14.47 18.47
N ILE A 161 -2.47 -15.29 19.25
CA ILE A 161 -3.84 -15.73 18.92
C ILE A 161 -4.79 -14.53 18.86
N ARG A 162 -4.71 -13.61 19.83
CA ARG A 162 -5.52 -12.38 19.85
C ARG A 162 -5.25 -11.49 18.64
N LEU A 163 -3.97 -11.30 18.31
CA LEU A 163 -3.56 -10.59 17.09
C LEU A 163 -4.18 -11.21 15.82
N ALA A 164 -4.10 -12.52 15.67
CA ALA A 164 -4.68 -13.23 14.53
C ALA A 164 -6.22 -13.19 14.51
N LYS A 165 -6.85 -13.20 15.68
CA LYS A 165 -8.32 -13.20 15.84
C LYS A 165 -8.94 -11.85 15.47
N ASP A 166 -8.21 -10.76 15.65
CA ASP A 166 -8.69 -9.41 15.32
C ASP A 166 -7.62 -8.58 14.58
N PRO A 167 -7.43 -8.83 13.28
CA PRO A 167 -6.48 -8.04 12.48
C PRO A 167 -6.92 -6.59 12.31
N VAL A 168 -8.22 -6.26 12.47
CA VAL A 168 -8.68 -4.87 12.40
C VAL A 168 -8.20 -4.11 13.64
N ALA A 169 -8.21 -4.73 14.83
CA ALA A 169 -7.61 -4.11 16.03
C ALA A 169 -6.13 -3.79 15.81
N ALA A 170 -5.43 -4.65 15.07
CA ALA A 170 -4.02 -4.47 14.78
C ALA A 170 -3.79 -3.28 13.85
N SER A 171 -4.65 -3.12 12.84
CA SER A 171 -4.64 -1.95 11.96
C SER A 171 -4.98 -0.66 12.73
N ASP A 172 -6.02 -0.68 13.56
CA ASP A 172 -6.40 0.46 14.41
C ASP A 172 -5.25 0.84 15.35
N PHE A 173 -4.56 -0.15 15.93
CA PHE A 173 -3.39 0.07 16.78
C PHE A 173 -2.21 0.69 16.02
N PHE A 174 -1.92 0.21 14.81
CA PHE A 174 -0.85 0.77 14.00
C PHE A 174 -1.12 2.25 13.68
N ASP A 175 -2.34 2.56 13.22
CA ASP A 175 -2.77 3.93 12.90
C ASP A 175 -2.72 4.84 14.12
N PHE A 176 -3.20 4.35 15.27
CA PHE A 176 -3.09 5.03 16.55
C PHE A 176 -1.63 5.33 16.91
N CYS A 177 -0.73 4.34 16.85
CA CYS A 177 0.67 4.52 17.18
C CYS A 177 1.36 5.54 16.27
N VAL A 178 1.17 5.45 14.96
CA VAL A 178 1.76 6.40 14.01
C VAL A 178 1.23 7.81 14.28
N SER A 179 -0.08 7.98 14.45
CA SER A 179 -0.69 9.28 14.74
C SER A 179 -0.16 9.88 16.05
N ARG A 180 -0.11 9.08 17.13
CA ARG A 180 0.44 9.53 18.42
C ARG A 180 1.93 9.89 18.34
N ILE A 181 2.72 9.15 17.57
CA ILE A 181 4.14 9.50 17.37
C ILE A 181 4.26 10.86 16.68
N PHE A 182 3.49 11.12 15.63
CA PHE A 182 3.57 12.40 14.94
C PHE A 182 3.02 13.55 15.79
N GLU A 183 1.89 13.37 16.45
CA GLU A 183 1.28 14.41 17.29
C GLU A 183 2.08 14.68 18.57
N ASP A 184 2.29 13.65 19.38
CA ASP A 184 2.78 13.82 20.75
C ASP A 184 4.31 13.85 20.81
N LEU A 185 4.98 13.05 19.96
CA LEU A 185 6.45 12.95 19.99
C LEU A 185 7.10 13.97 19.05
N PHE A 186 6.57 14.13 17.84
CA PHE A 186 7.11 15.06 16.86
C PHE A 186 6.43 16.43 16.85
N GLY A 187 5.33 16.59 17.58
CA GLY A 187 4.64 17.87 17.69
C GLY A 187 4.01 18.31 16.37
N TRP A 188 3.44 17.39 15.59
CA TRP A 188 2.77 17.68 14.33
C TRP A 188 1.26 17.88 14.52
N ASP A 189 0.72 18.96 13.95
CA ASP A 189 -0.72 19.23 13.93
C ASP A 189 -1.31 18.75 12.59
N HIS A 190 -2.07 17.66 12.63
CA HIS A 190 -2.73 17.10 11.46
C HIS A 190 -3.87 17.98 10.91
N VAL A 191 -4.49 18.84 11.73
CA VAL A 191 -5.59 19.71 11.30
C VAL A 191 -5.07 20.88 10.49
N ASN A 192 -4.02 21.52 10.99
CA ASN A 192 -3.40 22.68 10.33
C ASN A 192 -2.25 22.32 9.39
N VAL A 193 -1.88 21.03 9.33
CA VAL A 193 -0.81 20.48 8.47
C VAL A 193 0.51 21.22 8.67
N ARG A 194 0.92 21.38 9.94
CA ARG A 194 2.15 22.08 10.32
C ARG A 194 2.69 21.59 11.66
N ALA A 195 3.94 21.87 11.97
CA ALA A 195 4.45 21.70 13.32
C ALA A 195 3.75 22.65 14.31
N THR A 196 3.56 22.17 15.53
CA THR A 196 3.14 22.96 16.68
C THR A 196 4.19 24.02 17.04
N ASP A 197 3.77 25.07 17.73
CA ASP A 197 4.66 26.18 18.11
C ASP A 197 5.79 25.74 19.05
N LYS A 198 5.58 24.69 19.83
CA LYS A 198 6.60 24.09 20.72
C LYS A 198 7.55 23.15 19.97
N GLY A 199 7.12 22.57 18.84
CA GLY A 199 7.82 21.47 18.19
C GLY A 199 7.80 20.18 19.02
N GLY A 200 8.47 19.14 18.52
CA GLY A 200 8.64 17.86 19.23
C GLY A 200 10.10 17.55 19.54
N ILE A 201 10.40 16.27 19.80
CA ILE A 201 11.76 15.81 20.13
C ILE A 201 12.78 16.04 18.99
N LEU A 202 12.29 16.18 17.76
CA LEU A 202 13.09 16.46 16.56
C LEU A 202 13.15 17.96 16.24
N GLY A 203 12.64 18.82 17.13
CA GLY A 203 12.43 20.23 16.86
C GLY A 203 11.14 20.49 16.07
N LYS A 204 11.12 21.58 15.29
CA LYS A 204 9.97 21.94 14.45
C LYS A 204 10.08 21.27 13.09
N LEU A 205 9.18 20.34 12.82
CA LEU A 205 9.05 19.74 11.50
C LEU A 205 8.51 20.75 10.49
N ASP A 206 9.25 21.00 9.42
CA ASP A 206 8.77 21.83 8.31
C ASP A 206 7.89 21.04 7.34
N ALA A 207 8.26 19.78 7.07
CA ALA A 207 7.54 18.88 6.18
C ALA A 207 7.93 17.42 6.44
N PHE A 208 7.05 16.49 6.09
CA PHE A 208 7.38 15.07 6.02
C PHE A 208 6.69 14.41 4.83
N TYR A 209 7.25 13.30 4.38
CA TYR A 209 6.65 12.40 3.41
C TYR A 209 6.64 11.00 4.01
N GLY A 210 5.49 10.33 3.99
CA GLY A 210 5.32 9.02 4.63
C GLY A 210 4.55 8.07 3.72
N THR A 211 4.97 6.80 3.74
CA THR A 211 4.28 5.70 3.05
C THR A 211 4.13 4.53 4.02
N THR A 212 2.99 3.86 3.95
CA THR A 212 2.74 2.60 4.65
C THR A 212 2.89 1.45 3.67
N GLU A 213 3.62 0.41 4.06
CA GLU A 213 3.74 -0.85 3.32
C GLU A 213 2.85 -1.95 3.91
#